data_AF-A0A9D3ZZN2-F1
#
_entry.id   AF-A0A9D3ZZN2-F1
#
_cell.length_a   1.000
_cell.length_b   1.000
_cell.length_c   1.000
_cell.angle_alpha   90.00
_cell.angle_beta   90.00
_cell.angle_gamma   90.00
#
_symmetry.space_group_name_H-M   'P 1'
#
loop_
_entity.id
_entity.type
_entity.pdbx_description
1 polymer ?
#
loop_
_entity_poly.entity_id
_entity_poly.type
_entity_poly.pdbx_seq_one_letter_code
_entity_poly.pdbx_strand_id
1 'polypeptide(L)'
;MELKSNHSSPVLTDPIPVNNSRLGIHSNLLSYQQSGGSLSSGKYMTIPRKKPGKLEDVWSNGWLEAMRSSSPPRKRLIKDKDFTIEAAADDFDIAYCSWMIKYPSALKSFDQILKNAKNKKVAVFLDYDGTLSPIVDDPDRAFMSDSMRSAVRDVAKYFPTAIISGRSRDKVYELVGLTELHYAGSHGMDIMGPVSHAESGDHPNCIRSTDQQGKEVNLFQPAREFIPMIDEVFKTLVENTKDIKGANVENHKFCTSVHYRNVEEKNWPTIAQRVHDILKDYPRLRLTHGRKVLEIRPVIEWNKGKAVEFLLESLGLSDRDDVLAIYIGDDKTDEDAFKVFRERNLGYGILVSSVPKESNAFSSVRDPSEVKKFLKALVTWKKFEKA
;
A
#
# COMPACT_ATOMS: atom_id res chain seq x y z
N MET A 1 46.52 26.52 8.96
CA MET A 1 47.09 25.19 9.26
C MET A 1 45.95 24.37 9.85
N GLU A 2 45.20 23.66 9.02
CA GLU A 2 45.48 22.29 8.54
C GLU A 2 45.52 21.22 9.65
N LEU A 3 44.72 20.17 9.37
CA LEU A 3 44.80 18.76 9.80
C LEU A 3 44.21 18.43 11.18
N LYS A 4 43.01 17.82 11.24
CA LYS A 4 42.66 16.40 10.98
C LYS A 4 43.17 15.41 12.04
N SER A 5 42.17 14.90 12.77
CA SER A 5 41.78 13.48 12.88
C SER A 5 42.46 12.54 13.89
N ASN A 6 41.56 11.77 14.51
CA ASN A 6 41.62 10.36 14.93
C ASN A 6 41.90 10.05 16.40
N HIS A 7 40.82 9.74 17.11
CA HIS A 7 40.71 8.55 17.97
C HIS A 7 39.24 8.06 17.86
N SER A 8 38.92 6.99 17.13
CA SER A 8 38.97 5.58 17.56
C SER A 8 38.32 5.32 18.92
N SER A 9 37.08 4.83 18.93
CA SER A 9 36.41 4.20 20.08
C SER A 9 35.19 3.40 19.59
N PRO A 10 34.75 2.36 20.34
CA PRO A 10 34.49 1.04 19.75
C PRO A 10 33.02 0.67 19.61
N VAL A 11 32.82 -0.37 18.79
CA VAL A 11 31.63 -1.23 18.74
C VAL A 11 31.40 -1.84 20.12
N LEU A 12 30.22 -1.61 20.69
CA LEU A 12 29.69 -2.39 21.81
C LEU A 12 28.23 -2.77 21.52
N THR A 13 28.08 -4.07 21.26
CA THR A 13 26.84 -4.84 21.33
C THR A 13 26.52 -5.13 22.79
N ASP A 14 25.26 -5.01 23.20
CA ASP A 14 24.79 -5.46 24.51
C ASP A 14 23.54 -6.37 24.38
N PRO A 15 23.29 -7.24 25.37
CA PRO A 15 22.95 -8.64 25.12
C PRO A 15 21.53 -9.04 25.53
N ILE A 16 21.18 -10.25 25.08
CA ILE A 16 19.97 -11.04 25.38
C ILE A 16 19.86 -11.32 26.89
N PRO A 17 18.67 -11.19 27.50
CA PRO A 17 18.38 -11.84 28.78
C PRO A 17 17.76 -13.22 28.56
N VAL A 18 18.50 -14.24 28.99
CA VAL A 18 18.01 -15.58 29.30
C VAL A 18 17.24 -15.49 30.61
N ASN A 19 16.00 -15.99 30.65
CA ASN A 19 15.36 -16.37 31.91
C ASN A 19 14.82 -17.81 31.82
N ASN A 20 15.32 -18.63 32.73
CA ASN A 20 14.87 -19.99 32.98
C ASN A 20 13.83 -19.96 34.11
N SER A 21 12.62 -20.44 33.85
CA SER A 21 11.76 -20.98 34.91
C SER A 21 11.10 -22.26 34.43
N ARG A 22 11.56 -23.37 35.02
CA ARG A 22 10.93 -24.68 35.02
C ARG A 22 9.56 -24.61 35.71
N LEU A 23 8.58 -25.36 35.19
CA LEU A 23 7.72 -26.31 35.93
C LEU A 23 6.50 -26.69 35.07
N GLY A 24 6.14 -27.98 35.07
CA GLY A 24 4.77 -28.41 34.80
C GLY A 24 4.54 -29.24 33.53
N ILE A 25 4.95 -30.51 33.57
CA ILE A 25 4.39 -31.60 32.78
C ILE A 25 2.88 -31.69 33.07
N HIS A 26 2.02 -31.83 32.06
CA HIS A 26 0.93 -32.81 32.02
C HIS A 26 0.31 -32.91 30.62
N SER A 27 0.62 -34.02 29.96
CA SER A 27 -0.12 -34.65 28.88
C SER A 27 -1.53 -35.03 29.34
N ASN A 28 -2.54 -34.85 28.49
CA ASN A 28 -3.69 -35.77 28.43
C ASN A 28 -4.35 -35.75 27.05
N LEU A 29 -4.08 -36.83 26.32
CA LEU A 29 -4.93 -37.42 25.30
C LEU A 29 -6.29 -37.77 25.92
N LEU A 30 -7.38 -37.37 25.28
CA LEU A 30 -8.65 -38.09 25.38
C LEU A 30 -9.37 -38.07 24.02
N SER A 31 -9.24 -39.21 23.35
CA SER A 31 -10.14 -39.77 22.36
C SER A 31 -11.54 -39.98 22.94
N TYR A 32 -12.59 -39.64 22.18
CA TYR A 32 -13.92 -40.24 22.39
C TYR A 32 -14.63 -40.49 21.06
N GLN A 33 -15.06 -41.75 20.90
CA GLN A 33 -15.78 -42.32 19.77
C GLN A 33 -17.28 -41.98 19.78
N GLN A 34 -17.79 -41.91 18.55
CA GLN A 34 -19.13 -42.20 18.01
C GLN A 34 -20.28 -42.64 18.93
N SER A 35 -21.45 -42.06 18.67
CA SER A 35 -22.75 -42.74 18.73
C SER A 35 -23.50 -42.55 17.39
N GLY A 36 -23.97 -43.66 16.82
CA GLY A 36 -24.51 -43.74 15.46
C GLY A 36 -25.99 -43.41 15.30
N GLY A 37 -26.40 -43.38 14.03
CA GLY A 37 -27.78 -43.37 13.54
C GLY A 37 -27.78 -43.96 12.12
N SER A 38 -28.60 -44.99 11.91
CA SER A 38 -28.71 -45.83 10.70
C SER A 38 -29.93 -45.44 9.83
N LEU A 39 -29.95 -45.97 8.59
CA LEU A 39 -30.97 -46.01 7.52
C LEU A 39 -30.71 -44.97 6.40
N SER A 40 -30.66 -45.28 5.11
CA SER A 40 -31.32 -46.32 4.31
C SER A 40 -30.64 -46.49 2.92
N SER A 41 -30.90 -47.65 2.32
CA SER A 41 -30.48 -48.24 1.03
C SER A 41 -30.64 -47.36 -0.24
N GLY A 42 -29.72 -47.50 -1.20
CA GLY A 42 -29.94 -47.05 -2.57
C GLY A 42 -28.77 -47.13 -3.56
N LYS A 43 -28.68 -48.25 -4.28
CA LYS A 43 -28.14 -48.42 -5.66
C LYS A 43 -26.65 -48.15 -5.94
N TYR A 44 -25.95 -49.24 -6.22
CA TYR A 44 -24.64 -49.29 -6.87
C TYR A 44 -24.68 -48.61 -8.26
N MET A 45 -23.85 -47.59 -8.45
CA MET A 45 -23.37 -47.16 -9.76
C MET A 45 -21.84 -47.14 -9.74
N THR A 46 -21.23 -48.04 -10.52
CA THR A 46 -19.80 -48.04 -10.82
C THR A 46 -19.43 -46.81 -11.64
N ILE A 47 -18.78 -45.85 -11.00
CA ILE A 47 -18.16 -44.69 -11.65
C ILE A 47 -16.77 -45.11 -12.15
N PRO A 48 -16.39 -44.81 -13.41
CA PRO A 48 -15.05 -45.11 -13.89
C PRO A 48 -14.03 -44.24 -13.15
N ARG A 49 -12.99 -44.86 -12.58
CA ARG A 49 -11.81 -44.18 -12.05
C ARG A 49 -11.14 -43.37 -13.17
N LYS A 50 -11.51 -42.09 -13.30
CA LYS A 50 -10.64 -41.09 -13.94
C LYS A 50 -9.44 -40.89 -13.02
N LYS A 51 -8.24 -41.01 -13.58
CA LYS A 51 -6.99 -40.58 -12.92
C LYS A 51 -7.19 -39.15 -12.40
N PRO A 52 -6.73 -38.81 -11.18
CA PRO A 52 -6.82 -37.44 -10.71
C PRO A 52 -5.93 -36.60 -11.64
N GLY A 53 -6.56 -35.72 -12.43
CA GLY A 53 -5.84 -34.61 -13.03
C GLY A 53 -5.26 -33.78 -11.89
N LYS A 54 -3.99 -33.38 -12.03
CA LYS A 54 -3.24 -32.61 -11.04
C LYS A 54 -4.09 -31.45 -10.50
N LEU A 55 -4.49 -31.54 -9.24
CA LEU A 55 -5.14 -30.44 -8.52
C LEU A 55 -4.23 -29.18 -8.50
N GLU A 56 -2.91 -29.38 -8.59
CA GLU A 56 -1.91 -28.32 -8.73
C GLU A 56 -2.10 -27.47 -10.00
N ASP A 57 -2.53 -28.05 -11.13
CA ASP A 57 -2.65 -27.32 -12.40
C ASP A 57 -3.84 -26.34 -12.38
N VAL A 58 -4.95 -26.72 -11.73
CA VAL A 58 -6.16 -25.87 -11.61
C VAL A 58 -5.91 -24.69 -10.67
N TRP A 59 -5.15 -24.90 -9.59
CA TRP A 59 -4.76 -23.83 -8.68
C TRP A 59 -3.72 -22.91 -9.30
N SER A 60 -2.68 -23.46 -9.94
CA SER A 60 -1.62 -22.68 -10.62
C SER A 60 -2.19 -21.72 -11.67
N ASN A 61 -3.24 -22.14 -12.39
CA ASN A 61 -3.92 -21.28 -13.37
C ASN A 61 -4.62 -20.08 -12.70
N GLY A 62 -5.27 -20.26 -11.54
CA GLY A 62 -5.93 -19.17 -10.82
C GLY A 62 -4.96 -18.08 -10.33
N TRP A 63 -3.78 -18.48 -9.83
CA TRP A 63 -2.73 -17.56 -9.39
C TRP A 63 -2.11 -16.81 -10.57
N LEU A 64 -1.84 -17.50 -11.67
CA LEU A 64 -1.29 -16.87 -12.86
C LEU A 64 -2.27 -15.83 -13.44
N GLU A 65 -3.57 -16.14 -13.47
CA GLU A 65 -4.60 -15.17 -13.86
C GLU A 65 -4.67 -13.97 -12.89
N ALA A 66 -4.51 -14.19 -11.57
CA ALA A 66 -4.42 -13.09 -10.60
C ALA A 66 -3.18 -12.21 -10.81
N MET A 67 -2.03 -12.81 -11.12
CA MET A 67 -0.79 -12.08 -11.44
C MET A 67 -0.91 -11.27 -12.73
N ARG A 68 -1.53 -11.85 -13.78
CA ARG A 68 -1.79 -11.18 -15.07
C ARG A 68 -2.78 -10.04 -14.92
N SER A 69 -3.91 -10.28 -14.25
CA SER A 69 -4.97 -9.28 -14.05
C SER A 69 -4.54 -8.11 -13.16
N SER A 70 -3.64 -8.35 -12.20
CA SER A 70 -3.04 -7.29 -11.38
C SER A 70 -1.96 -6.49 -12.13
N SER A 71 -1.56 -6.97 -13.31
CA SER A 71 -0.48 -6.39 -14.13
C SER A 71 -0.88 -6.21 -15.60
N PRO A 72 -2.00 -5.54 -15.91
CA PRO A 72 -2.46 -5.42 -17.29
C PRO A 72 -1.37 -4.77 -18.15
N PRO A 73 -1.11 -5.29 -19.36
CA PRO A 73 -0.07 -4.74 -20.22
C PRO A 73 -0.33 -3.25 -20.40
N ARG A 74 0.71 -2.43 -20.22
CA ARG A 74 0.69 -1.05 -20.73
C ARG A 74 0.48 -1.22 -22.23
N LYS A 75 -0.70 -0.90 -22.78
CA LYS A 75 -0.86 -0.80 -24.24
C LYS A 75 0.20 0.20 -24.67
N ARG A 76 1.32 -0.28 -25.21
CA ARG A 76 2.18 0.57 -26.03
C ARG A 76 1.22 1.07 -27.10
N LEU A 77 1.08 2.39 -27.21
CA LEU A 77 0.70 3.00 -28.47
C LEU A 77 1.83 2.62 -29.44
N ILE A 78 1.73 1.41 -29.99
CA ILE A 78 2.58 0.93 -31.07
C ILE A 78 2.17 1.80 -32.25
N LYS A 79 3.01 2.79 -32.54
CA LYS A 79 2.93 3.58 -33.75
C LYS A 79 3.61 2.79 -34.88
N ASP A 80 3.23 1.54 -35.07
CA ASP A 80 3.62 0.79 -36.25
C ASP A 80 2.53 1.05 -37.28
N LYS A 81 2.90 1.87 -38.26
CA LYS A 81 2.28 1.87 -39.56
C LYS A 81 2.42 0.44 -40.08
N ASP A 82 1.36 -0.35 -39.95
CA ASP A 82 0.82 -1.17 -41.02
C ASP A 82 -0.24 -2.14 -40.46
N PHE A 83 -1.47 -1.93 -40.95
CA PHE A 83 -2.65 -2.79 -40.92
C PHE A 83 -3.38 -3.06 -39.58
N THR A 84 -4.58 -2.46 -39.49
CA THR A 84 -5.74 -2.80 -38.62
C THR A 84 -5.76 -2.25 -37.19
N ILE A 85 -5.68 -0.93 -37.02
CA ILE A 85 -5.99 -0.27 -35.73
C ILE A 85 -6.71 1.07 -35.98
N GLU A 86 -7.99 1.03 -36.35
CA GLU A 86 -8.88 2.21 -36.26
C GLU A 86 -10.06 1.92 -35.31
N ALA A 87 -10.71 0.76 -35.45
CA ALA A 87 -11.86 0.39 -34.60
C ALA A 87 -11.55 0.30 -33.08
N ALA A 88 -10.35 -0.12 -32.68
CA ALA A 88 -10.00 -0.30 -31.27
C ALA A 88 -9.61 1.01 -30.54
N ALA A 89 -9.29 2.07 -31.29
CA ALA A 89 -8.99 3.39 -30.73
C ALA A 89 -10.29 4.11 -30.38
N ASP A 90 -11.27 4.07 -31.28
CA ASP A 90 -12.60 4.66 -31.07
C ASP A 90 -13.32 4.05 -29.86
N ASP A 91 -13.30 2.71 -29.71
CA ASP A 91 -13.91 2.04 -28.57
C ASP A 91 -13.23 2.40 -27.23
N PHE A 92 -11.89 2.55 -27.22
CA PHE A 92 -11.16 2.95 -26.02
C PHE A 92 -11.47 4.40 -25.65
N ASP A 93 -11.51 5.30 -26.63
CA ASP A 93 -11.81 6.71 -26.40
C ASP A 93 -13.27 6.90 -25.95
N ILE A 94 -14.22 6.14 -26.50
CA ILE A 94 -15.62 6.12 -26.04
C ILE A 94 -15.72 5.60 -24.60
N ALA A 95 -15.05 4.48 -24.29
CA ALA A 95 -15.03 3.92 -22.94
C ALA A 95 -14.39 4.88 -21.94
N TYR A 96 -13.30 5.55 -22.32
CA TYR A 96 -12.63 6.54 -21.50
C TYR A 96 -13.48 7.80 -21.30
N CYS A 97 -14.19 8.28 -22.33
CA CYS A 97 -15.11 9.41 -22.20
C CYS A 97 -16.29 9.07 -21.29
N SER A 98 -16.89 7.89 -21.45
CA SER A 98 -17.96 7.40 -20.58
C SER A 98 -17.50 7.27 -19.13
N TRP A 99 -16.27 6.78 -18.94
CA TRP A 99 -15.63 6.69 -17.63
C TRP A 99 -15.38 8.07 -17.01
N MET A 100 -14.93 9.06 -17.78
CA MET A 100 -14.76 10.44 -17.31
C MET A 100 -16.07 11.14 -16.94
N ILE A 101 -17.23 10.67 -17.42
CA ILE A 101 -18.53 11.16 -16.93
C ILE A 101 -18.76 10.70 -15.49
N LYS A 102 -18.41 9.44 -15.18
CA LYS A 102 -18.53 8.86 -13.83
C LYS A 102 -17.47 9.41 -12.87
N TYR A 103 -16.26 9.65 -13.37
CA TYR A 103 -15.11 10.14 -12.60
C TYR A 103 -14.52 11.40 -13.29
N PRO A 104 -15.18 12.56 -13.15
CA PRO A 104 -14.77 13.79 -13.83
C PRO A 104 -13.36 14.23 -13.46
N SER A 105 -12.72 14.99 -14.34
CA SER A 105 -11.37 15.50 -14.08
C SER A 105 -11.38 16.45 -12.88
N ALA A 106 -10.58 16.16 -11.85
CA ALA A 106 -10.46 17.01 -10.66
C ALA A 106 -9.92 18.41 -10.99
N LEU A 107 -9.15 18.55 -12.08
CA LEU A 107 -8.69 19.84 -12.58
C LEU A 107 -9.82 20.65 -13.23
N LYS A 108 -10.73 20.00 -13.96
CA LYS A 108 -11.89 20.67 -14.57
C LYS A 108 -12.98 20.97 -13.54
N SER A 109 -13.15 20.09 -12.56
CA SER A 109 -14.09 20.23 -11.45
C SER A 109 -13.48 20.98 -10.25
N PHE A 110 -12.33 21.62 -10.41
CA PHE A 110 -11.56 22.21 -9.31
C PHE A 110 -12.39 23.22 -8.50
N ASP A 111 -13.09 24.13 -9.17
CA ASP A 111 -13.96 25.12 -8.53
C ASP A 111 -15.10 24.47 -7.72
N GLN A 112 -15.63 23.34 -8.17
CA GLN A 112 -16.67 22.62 -7.46
C GLN A 112 -16.11 21.95 -6.19
N ILE A 113 -14.91 21.38 -6.28
CA ILE A 113 -14.21 20.80 -5.12
C ILE A 113 -13.95 21.90 -4.08
N LEU A 114 -13.50 23.08 -4.53
CA LEU A 114 -13.19 24.19 -3.64
C LEU A 114 -14.41 24.87 -3.03
N LYS A 115 -15.58 24.85 -3.68
CA LYS A 115 -16.83 25.28 -3.05
C LYS A 115 -17.12 24.50 -1.77
N ASN A 116 -16.81 23.20 -1.77
CA ASN A 116 -16.94 22.34 -0.59
C ASN A 116 -15.83 22.59 0.44
N ALA A 117 -14.68 23.13 0.01
CA ALA A 117 -13.55 23.47 0.87
C ALA A 117 -13.67 24.85 1.53
N LYS A 118 -14.56 25.72 1.02
CA LYS A 118 -14.71 27.10 1.52
C LYS A 118 -15.12 27.08 2.99
N ASN A 119 -14.44 27.88 3.80
CA ASN A 119 -14.58 27.94 5.27
C ASN A 119 -14.27 26.63 6.01
N LYS A 120 -13.66 25.64 5.35
CA LYS A 120 -13.20 24.41 5.96
C LYS A 120 -11.68 24.37 6.07
N LYS A 121 -11.18 23.65 7.08
CA LYS A 121 -9.79 23.22 7.17
C LYS A 121 -9.57 22.08 6.18
N VAL A 122 -8.58 22.24 5.31
CA VAL A 122 -8.23 21.21 4.34
C VAL A 122 -7.03 20.42 4.84
N ALA A 123 -7.10 19.09 4.77
CA ALA A 123 -5.99 18.17 4.99
C ALA A 123 -5.73 17.36 3.71
N VAL A 124 -4.46 17.11 3.38
CA VAL A 124 -4.07 16.47 2.12
C VAL A 124 -3.32 15.16 2.37
N PHE A 125 -3.81 14.09 1.79
CA PHE A 125 -3.24 12.75 1.87
C PHE A 125 -2.83 12.30 0.47
N LEU A 126 -1.61 11.79 0.35
CA LEU A 126 -1.02 11.48 -0.95
C LEU A 126 -0.43 10.08 -0.90
N ASP A 127 -0.80 9.24 -1.86
CA ASP A 127 -0.02 8.06 -2.20
C ASP A 127 1.29 8.47 -2.91
N TYR A 128 2.25 7.54 -3.01
CA TYR A 128 3.56 7.81 -3.58
C TYR A 128 3.74 7.24 -5.01
N ASP A 129 3.78 5.92 -5.15
CA ASP A 129 4.10 5.25 -6.42
C ASP A 129 2.92 5.30 -7.39
N GLY A 130 3.12 5.86 -8.59
CA GLY A 130 2.02 6.07 -9.54
C GLY A 130 1.24 7.36 -9.31
N THR A 131 1.39 7.99 -8.14
CA THR A 131 0.73 9.24 -7.75
C THR A 131 1.68 10.43 -7.80
N LEU A 132 2.73 10.42 -6.98
CA LEU A 132 3.74 11.49 -6.90
C LEU A 132 4.99 11.18 -7.72
N SER A 133 5.28 9.90 -7.92
CA SER A 133 6.35 9.38 -8.77
C SER A 133 5.74 8.52 -9.88
N PRO A 134 6.30 8.53 -11.11
CA PRO A 134 5.88 7.56 -12.12
C PRO A 134 6.17 6.12 -11.67
N ILE A 135 5.38 5.17 -12.18
CA ILE A 135 5.66 3.74 -12.03
C ILE A 135 6.85 3.40 -12.94
N VAL A 136 7.92 2.90 -12.32
CA VAL A 136 9.17 2.49 -12.95
C VAL A 136 9.41 1.00 -12.75
N ASP A 137 10.40 0.45 -13.47
CA ASP A 137 10.71 -0.97 -13.39
C ASP A 137 11.60 -1.34 -12.20
N ASP A 138 12.42 -0.40 -11.76
CA ASP A 138 13.24 -0.50 -10.56
C ASP A 138 12.61 0.35 -9.46
N PRO A 139 12.02 -0.25 -8.41
CA PRO A 139 11.38 0.47 -7.33
C PRO A 139 12.31 1.47 -6.63
N ASP A 140 13.62 1.23 -6.58
CA ASP A 140 14.58 2.16 -5.96
C ASP A 140 14.81 3.43 -6.79
N ARG A 141 14.35 3.43 -8.05
CA ARG A 141 14.44 4.56 -8.98
C ARG A 141 13.12 5.30 -9.16
N ALA A 142 12.12 5.01 -8.33
CA ALA A 142 10.83 5.72 -8.33
C ALA A 142 11.00 7.11 -7.70
N PHE A 143 11.80 7.97 -8.34
CA PHE A 143 12.11 9.30 -7.83
C PHE A 143 11.00 10.30 -8.14
N MET A 144 10.61 11.06 -7.12
CA MET A 144 9.83 12.28 -7.27
C MET A 144 10.70 13.37 -7.92
N SER A 145 10.20 13.98 -9.01
CA SER A 145 10.87 15.13 -9.64
C SER A 145 10.95 16.33 -8.68
N ASP A 146 11.98 17.17 -8.82
CA ASP A 146 12.13 18.40 -8.02
C ASP A 146 10.91 19.32 -8.12
N SER A 147 10.29 19.38 -9.31
CA SER A 147 9.08 20.17 -9.54
C SER A 147 7.86 19.65 -8.77
N MET A 148 7.77 18.33 -8.57
CA MET A 148 6.73 17.70 -7.75
C MET A 148 7.05 17.91 -6.27
N ARG A 149 8.32 17.70 -5.86
CA ARG A 149 8.79 17.94 -4.49
C ARG A 149 8.49 19.36 -4.03
N SER A 150 8.73 20.34 -4.89
CA SER A 150 8.36 21.73 -4.62
C SER A 150 6.86 21.92 -4.46
N ALA A 151 6.03 21.27 -5.30
CA ALA A 151 4.58 21.38 -5.20
C ALA A 151 4.05 20.79 -3.88
N VAL A 152 4.54 19.60 -3.48
CA VAL A 152 4.17 18.97 -2.22
C VAL A 152 4.62 19.81 -1.02
N ARG A 153 5.86 20.32 -1.04
CA ARG A 153 6.36 21.28 -0.04
C ARG A 153 5.47 22.51 0.08
N ASP A 154 5.07 23.09 -1.05
CA ASP A 154 4.23 24.28 -1.03
C ASP A 154 2.83 23.98 -0.49
N VAL A 155 2.25 22.81 -0.77
CA VAL A 155 0.99 22.37 -0.17
C VAL A 155 1.13 22.23 1.35
N ALA A 156 2.21 21.60 1.83
CA ALA A 156 2.47 21.37 3.25
C ALA A 156 2.59 22.66 4.07
N LYS A 157 3.00 23.78 3.45
CA LYS A 157 3.02 25.10 4.11
C LYS A 157 1.64 25.62 4.48
N TYR A 158 0.59 25.18 3.77
CA TYR A 158 -0.76 25.69 3.93
C TYR A 158 -1.72 24.67 4.53
N PHE A 159 -1.44 23.38 4.37
CA PHE A 159 -2.34 22.29 4.72
C PHE A 159 -1.56 21.17 5.44
N PRO A 160 -2.08 20.61 6.54
CA PRO A 160 -1.57 19.36 7.08
C PRO A 160 -1.52 18.31 5.96
N THR A 161 -0.32 17.78 5.71
CA THR A 161 -0.07 16.90 4.56
C THR A 161 0.62 15.62 5.01
N ALA A 162 0.12 14.48 4.53
CA ALA A 162 0.67 13.16 4.83
C ALA A 162 0.90 12.34 3.55
N ILE A 163 1.99 11.57 3.54
CA ILE A 163 2.24 10.55 2.51
C ILE A 163 1.93 9.17 3.11
N ILE A 164 1.08 8.41 2.41
CA ILE A 164 0.66 7.06 2.79
C ILE A 164 1.11 6.10 1.69
N SER A 165 2.09 5.24 1.98
CA SER A 165 2.72 4.37 0.98
C SER A 165 2.75 2.91 1.42
N GLY A 166 2.78 1.99 0.44
CA GLY A 166 3.10 0.58 0.68
C GLY A 166 4.56 0.34 1.08
N ARG A 167 5.47 1.26 0.71
CA ARG A 167 6.89 1.21 1.07
C ARG A 167 7.09 1.38 2.57
N SER A 168 8.24 0.96 3.09
CA SER A 168 8.63 1.33 4.46
C SER A 168 8.66 2.85 4.61
N ARG A 169 8.35 3.33 5.82
CA ARG A 169 8.31 4.75 6.12
C ARG A 169 9.65 5.44 5.82
N ASP A 170 10.75 4.79 6.19
CA ASP A 170 12.09 5.34 6.00
C ASP A 170 12.45 5.46 4.51
N LYS A 171 12.06 4.47 3.69
CA LYS A 171 12.31 4.48 2.24
C LYS A 171 11.51 5.59 1.54
N VAL A 172 10.21 5.72 1.85
CA VAL A 172 9.41 6.79 1.24
C VAL A 172 9.87 8.17 1.71
N TYR A 173 10.31 8.29 2.96
CA TYR A 173 10.93 9.51 3.48
C TYR A 173 12.20 9.88 2.71
N GLU A 174 13.10 8.93 2.48
CA GLU A 174 14.34 9.14 1.70
C GLU A 174 14.04 9.67 0.29
N LEU A 175 13.06 9.06 -0.38
CA LEU A 175 12.66 9.45 -1.74
C LEU A 175 12.03 10.85 -1.79
N VAL A 176 11.22 11.21 -0.79
CA VAL A 176 10.48 12.48 -0.73
C VAL A 176 11.31 13.63 -0.15
N GLY A 177 12.12 13.38 0.88
CA GLY A 177 13.03 14.32 1.52
C GLY A 177 12.40 15.62 2.01
N LEU A 178 11.18 15.55 2.57
CA LEU A 178 10.48 16.70 3.15
C LEU A 178 10.17 16.43 4.64
N THR A 179 10.72 17.24 5.53
CA THR A 179 10.57 17.07 6.99
C THR A 179 9.22 17.57 7.52
N GLU A 180 8.55 18.44 6.77
CA GLU A 180 7.29 19.07 7.14
C GLU A 180 6.04 18.20 6.89
N LEU A 181 6.22 16.99 6.38
CA LEU A 181 5.14 16.04 6.11
C LEU A 181 5.00 14.99 7.20
N HIS A 182 3.80 14.41 7.31
CA HIS A 182 3.61 13.15 8.01
C HIS A 182 3.85 11.97 7.07
N TYR A 183 4.36 10.86 7.61
CA TYR A 183 4.65 9.67 6.82
C TYR A 183 4.04 8.42 7.46
N ALA A 184 3.33 7.67 6.62
CA ALA A 184 2.71 6.41 6.94
C ALA A 184 3.23 5.35 5.95
N GLY A 185 4.16 4.53 6.44
CA GLY A 185 4.73 3.42 5.67
C GLY A 185 3.95 2.12 5.84
N SER A 186 4.30 1.13 5.01
CA SER A 186 3.79 -0.25 5.10
C SER A 186 2.26 -0.30 5.01
N HIS A 187 1.67 0.43 4.06
CA HIS A 187 0.23 0.65 3.93
C HIS A 187 -0.42 1.28 5.17
N GLY A 188 0.36 2.09 5.89
CA GLY A 188 -0.06 2.78 7.10
C GLY A 188 0.12 1.99 8.39
N MET A 189 0.85 0.88 8.40
CA MET A 189 1.20 0.16 9.64
C MET A 189 2.41 0.76 10.36
N ASP A 190 3.12 1.73 9.77
CA ASP A 190 4.22 2.46 10.40
C ASP A 190 4.01 3.97 10.27
N ILE A 191 3.34 4.58 11.23
CA ILE A 191 3.01 6.02 11.19
C ILE A 191 3.84 6.77 12.23
N MET A 192 4.53 7.83 11.79
CA MET A 192 5.14 8.79 12.71
C MET A 192 4.33 10.09 12.70
N GLY A 193 3.78 10.44 13.85
CA GLY A 193 3.02 11.66 14.06
C GLY A 193 3.68 12.59 15.09
N PRO A 194 3.33 13.88 15.09
CA PRO A 194 3.71 14.78 16.16
C PRO A 194 3.12 14.28 17.48
N VAL A 195 3.73 14.63 18.61
CA VAL A 195 3.16 14.31 19.92
C VAL A 195 1.81 15.00 20.04
N SER A 196 0.74 14.22 20.07
CA SER A 196 -0.58 14.71 20.42
C SER A 196 -0.64 14.87 21.94
N HIS A 197 -0.91 16.10 22.41
CA HIS A 197 -1.23 16.37 23.81
C HIS A 197 -2.71 16.09 24.15
N ALA A 198 -3.50 15.68 23.16
CA ALA A 198 -4.85 15.18 23.39
C ALA A 198 -4.78 14.00 24.36
N GLU A 199 -5.70 13.93 25.31
CA GLU A 199 -5.76 12.98 26.43
C GLU A 199 -5.85 11.50 26.01
N SER A 200 -5.71 11.18 24.72
CA SER A 200 -5.60 9.86 24.11
C SER A 200 -4.19 9.25 24.23
N GLY A 201 -3.58 9.35 25.41
CA GLY A 201 -2.36 8.60 25.75
C GLY A 201 -2.52 7.07 25.74
N ASP A 202 -3.75 6.58 25.51
CA ASP A 202 -4.14 5.18 25.68
C ASP A 202 -4.39 4.42 24.36
N HIS A 203 -4.02 4.94 23.18
CA HIS A 203 -4.09 4.08 21.99
C HIS A 203 -3.04 2.95 22.15
N PRO A 204 -3.44 1.66 22.25
CA PRO A 204 -2.54 0.57 22.67
C PRO A 204 -1.35 0.36 21.71
N ASN A 205 -1.52 0.81 20.46
CA ASN A 205 -0.52 0.74 19.40
C ASN A 205 0.32 2.03 19.23
N CYS A 206 0.09 3.06 20.04
CA CYS A 206 0.90 4.28 20.08
C CYS A 206 1.98 4.17 21.15
N ILE A 207 3.23 4.40 20.77
CA ILE A 207 4.34 4.54 21.72
C ILE A 207 5.04 5.88 21.51
N ARG A 208 5.51 6.50 22.59
CA ARG A 208 6.41 7.64 22.49
C ARG A 208 7.77 7.16 21.99
N SER A 209 8.33 7.87 21.03
CA SER A 209 9.64 7.61 20.44
C SER A 209 10.35 8.94 20.21
N THR A 210 11.63 8.88 19.84
CA THR A 210 12.37 10.03 19.31
C THR A 210 12.57 9.87 17.81
N ASP A 211 12.45 10.95 17.05
CA ASP A 211 12.87 10.98 15.66
C ASP A 211 14.40 11.01 15.52
N GLN A 212 14.89 11.04 14.27
CA GLN A 212 16.33 11.09 13.97
C GLN A 212 17.02 12.37 14.47
N GLN A 213 16.26 13.42 14.79
CA GLN A 213 16.75 14.67 15.35
C GLN A 213 16.61 14.75 16.89
N GLY A 214 16.16 13.67 17.54
CA GLY A 214 15.98 13.60 18.99
C GLY A 214 14.71 14.28 19.49
N LYS A 215 13.79 14.68 18.61
CA LYS A 215 12.51 15.26 18.98
C LYS A 215 11.53 14.15 19.33
N GLU A 216 10.74 14.36 20.39
CA GLU A 216 9.67 13.43 20.73
C GLU A 216 8.62 13.35 19.62
N VAL A 217 8.21 12.12 19.31
CA VAL A 217 7.21 11.78 18.30
C VAL A 217 6.33 10.64 18.82
N ASN A 218 5.11 10.57 18.30
CA ASN A 218 4.24 9.42 18.50
C ASN A 218 4.44 8.44 17.35
N LEU A 219 4.74 7.19 17.70
CA LEU A 219 4.92 6.09 16.77
C LEU A 219 3.73 5.15 16.88
N PHE A 220 2.97 5.02 15.80
CA PHE A 220 1.82 4.12 15.74
C PHE A 220 2.12 2.90 14.88
N GLN A 221 2.02 1.71 15.49
CA GLN A 221 2.42 0.44 14.89
C GLN A 221 1.45 -0.70 15.25
N PRO A 222 0.29 -0.82 14.56
CA PRO A 222 -0.75 -1.77 14.92
C PRO A 222 -0.36 -3.24 14.64
N ALA A 223 0.71 -3.45 13.85
CA ALA A 223 1.23 -4.76 13.51
C ALA A 223 2.56 -5.07 14.19
N ARG A 224 2.94 -4.38 15.27
CA ARG A 224 4.27 -4.49 15.92
C ARG A 224 4.68 -5.93 16.21
N GLU A 225 3.74 -6.75 16.69
CA GLU A 225 3.98 -8.17 17.00
C GLU A 225 4.38 -9.03 15.79
N PHE A 226 4.10 -8.59 14.56
CA PHE A 226 4.41 -9.33 13.33
C PHE A 226 5.83 -9.10 12.82
N ILE A 227 6.58 -8.11 13.33
CA ILE A 227 7.92 -7.77 12.82
C ILE A 227 8.85 -8.99 12.76
N PRO A 228 9.00 -9.80 13.83
CA PRO A 228 9.90 -10.95 13.79
C PRO A 228 9.50 -11.98 12.71
N MET A 229 8.19 -12.20 12.55
CA MET A 229 7.64 -13.11 11.54
C MET A 229 7.86 -12.60 10.12
N ILE A 230 7.66 -11.30 9.88
CA ILE A 230 7.90 -10.67 8.58
C ILE A 230 9.39 -10.76 8.21
N ASP A 231 10.29 -10.51 9.17
CA ASP A 231 11.74 -10.61 8.95
C ASP A 231 12.19 -12.05 8.65
N GLU A 232 11.59 -13.04 9.31
CA GLU A 232 11.81 -14.46 9.02
C GLU A 232 11.34 -14.83 7.60
N VAL A 233 10.12 -14.46 7.24
CA VAL A 233 9.56 -14.70 5.91
C VAL A 233 10.37 -13.99 4.84
N PHE A 234 10.81 -12.75 5.08
CA PHE A 234 11.70 -12.01 4.19
C PHE A 234 13.00 -12.77 3.91
N LYS A 235 13.72 -13.19 4.95
CA LYS A 235 14.98 -13.95 4.79
C LYS A 235 14.76 -15.25 4.02
N THR A 236 13.67 -15.94 4.33
CA THR A 236 13.30 -17.20 3.66
C THR A 236 12.99 -16.96 2.18
N LEU A 237 12.23 -15.93 1.85
CA LEU A 237 11.90 -15.57 0.46
C LEU A 237 13.13 -15.16 -0.35
N VAL A 238 14.05 -14.39 0.24
CA VAL A 238 15.32 -14.02 -0.41
C VAL A 238 16.09 -15.29 -0.81
N GLU A 239 16.27 -16.21 0.13
CA GLU A 239 17.00 -17.45 -0.12
C GLU A 239 16.29 -18.35 -1.14
N ASN A 240 14.95 -18.44 -1.08
CA ASN A 240 14.15 -19.27 -1.97
C ASN A 240 13.91 -18.68 -3.36
N THR A 241 14.28 -17.43 -3.62
CA THR A 241 14.05 -16.80 -4.94
C THR A 241 15.34 -16.38 -5.65
N LYS A 242 16.50 -16.50 -4.99
CA LYS A 242 17.80 -16.05 -5.52
C LYS A 242 18.24 -16.67 -6.84
N ASP A 243 17.79 -17.88 -7.16
CA ASP A 243 18.08 -18.60 -8.41
C ASP A 243 17.20 -18.13 -9.58
N ILE A 244 16.13 -17.37 -9.30
CA ILE A 244 15.22 -16.87 -10.33
C ILE A 244 15.70 -15.49 -10.79
N LYS A 245 16.37 -15.46 -11.95
CA LYS A 245 16.88 -14.22 -12.55
C LYS A 245 15.77 -13.17 -12.70
N GLY A 246 16.02 -11.99 -12.14
CA GLY A 246 15.13 -10.83 -12.19
C GLY A 246 14.11 -10.75 -11.05
N ALA A 247 14.02 -11.77 -10.19
CA ALA A 247 13.23 -11.70 -8.97
C ALA A 247 13.95 -10.83 -7.94
N ASN A 248 13.20 -10.00 -7.21
CA ASN A 248 13.73 -9.20 -6.11
C ASN A 248 12.76 -9.28 -4.92
N VAL A 249 13.29 -9.37 -3.71
CA VAL A 249 12.51 -9.39 -2.47
C VAL A 249 12.85 -8.15 -1.66
N GLU A 250 11.84 -7.38 -1.28
CA GLU A 250 11.99 -6.16 -0.50
C GLU A 250 11.31 -6.27 0.86
N ASN A 251 12.00 -5.82 1.91
CA ASN A 251 11.43 -5.69 3.25
C ASN A 251 10.88 -4.28 3.46
N HIS A 252 9.59 -4.18 3.77
CA HIS A 252 8.89 -2.94 4.08
C HIS A 252 8.53 -2.84 5.56
N LYS A 253 9.28 -3.49 6.45
CA LYS A 253 9.11 -3.56 7.92
C LYS A 253 7.91 -4.39 8.38
N PHE A 254 6.71 -4.05 7.90
CA PHE A 254 5.48 -4.79 8.20
C PHE A 254 4.96 -5.58 7.02
N CYS A 255 5.60 -5.46 5.85
CA CYS A 255 5.27 -6.23 4.66
C CYS A 255 6.55 -6.74 4.00
N THR A 256 6.42 -7.81 3.24
CA THR A 256 7.47 -8.29 2.32
C THR A 256 6.93 -8.34 0.91
N SER A 257 7.68 -7.82 -0.06
CA SER A 257 7.28 -7.78 -1.47
C SER A 257 8.21 -8.63 -2.31
N VAL A 258 7.65 -9.50 -3.17
CA VAL A 258 8.38 -10.26 -4.17
C VAL A 258 8.04 -9.70 -5.54
N HIS A 259 8.98 -8.95 -6.11
CA HIS A 259 8.88 -8.36 -7.43
C HIS A 259 9.21 -9.37 -8.50
N TYR A 260 8.30 -9.56 -9.45
CA TYR A 260 8.46 -10.46 -10.60
C TYR A 260 8.45 -9.72 -11.93
N ARG A 261 8.63 -8.40 -11.89
CA ARG A 261 8.54 -7.54 -13.06
C ARG A 261 9.60 -7.85 -14.12
N ASN A 262 10.81 -8.10 -13.68
CA ASN A 262 11.98 -8.37 -14.52
C ASN A 262 12.20 -9.87 -14.71
N VAL A 263 11.24 -10.70 -14.30
CA VAL A 263 11.28 -12.16 -14.41
C VAL A 263 10.61 -12.59 -15.70
N GLU A 264 11.24 -13.51 -16.42
CA GLU A 264 10.64 -14.14 -17.60
C GLU A 264 9.30 -14.79 -17.25
N GLU A 265 8.27 -14.55 -18.06
CA GLU A 265 6.89 -14.95 -17.77
C GLU A 265 6.71 -16.45 -17.50
N LYS A 266 7.52 -17.29 -18.17
CA LYS A 266 7.55 -18.75 -17.93
C LYS A 266 7.90 -19.14 -16.49
N ASN A 267 8.57 -18.27 -15.75
CA ASN A 267 8.98 -18.48 -14.36
C ASN A 267 8.00 -17.86 -13.34
N TRP A 268 6.96 -17.14 -13.78
CA TRP A 268 5.96 -16.57 -12.87
C TRP A 268 5.22 -17.63 -12.02
N PRO A 269 4.77 -18.77 -12.58
CA PRO A 269 4.16 -19.82 -11.78
C PRO A 269 5.11 -20.35 -10.69
N THR A 270 6.40 -20.49 -11.00
CA THR A 270 7.42 -20.92 -10.04
C THR A 270 7.55 -19.95 -8.87
N ILE A 271 7.56 -18.64 -9.13
CA ILE A 271 7.58 -17.62 -8.07
C ILE A 271 6.33 -17.73 -7.21
N ALA A 272 5.14 -17.73 -7.83
CA ALA A 272 3.88 -17.81 -7.10
C ALA A 272 3.81 -19.05 -6.21
N GLN A 273 4.24 -20.19 -6.73
CA GLN A 273 4.28 -21.46 -6.01
C GLN A 273 5.22 -21.38 -4.80
N ARG A 274 6.45 -20.88 -4.98
CA ARG A 274 7.42 -20.75 -3.88
C ARG A 274 6.93 -19.81 -2.77
N VAL A 275 6.35 -18.66 -3.14
CA VAL A 275 5.76 -17.74 -2.16
C VAL A 275 4.60 -18.40 -1.42
N HIS A 276 3.72 -19.10 -2.15
CA HIS A 276 2.58 -19.78 -1.56
C HIS A 276 3.01 -20.91 -0.61
N ASP A 277 4.00 -21.72 -0.99
CA ASP A 277 4.49 -22.82 -0.16
C ASP A 277 5.08 -22.34 1.16
N ILE A 278 5.85 -21.24 1.13
CA ILE A 278 6.34 -20.60 2.36
C ILE A 278 5.17 -20.14 3.23
N LEU A 279 4.17 -19.49 2.65
CA LEU A 279 3.05 -18.92 3.42
C LEU A 279 2.11 -19.95 4.05
N LYS A 280 2.16 -21.24 3.67
CA LYS A 280 1.39 -22.30 4.32
C LYS A 280 1.68 -22.41 5.82
N ASP A 281 2.92 -22.12 6.21
CA ASP A 281 3.37 -22.18 7.60
C ASP A 281 3.04 -20.88 8.38
N TYR A 282 2.52 -19.84 7.70
CA TYR A 282 2.22 -18.53 8.28
C TYR A 282 0.75 -18.11 8.08
N PRO A 283 -0.22 -18.79 8.74
CA PRO A 283 -1.65 -18.53 8.55
C PRO A 283 -2.10 -17.12 9.00
N ARG A 284 -1.28 -16.42 9.78
CA ARG A 284 -1.52 -15.03 10.19
C ARG A 284 -1.05 -14.00 9.15
N LEU A 285 -0.49 -14.44 8.04
CA LEU A 285 -0.11 -13.61 6.90
C LEU A 285 -1.01 -13.92 5.70
N ARG A 286 -1.18 -12.92 4.83
CA ARG A 286 -1.93 -13.04 3.58
C ARG A 286 -1.07 -12.59 2.42
N LEU A 287 -1.33 -13.19 1.27
CA LEU A 287 -0.76 -12.82 -0.02
C LEU A 287 -1.72 -11.90 -0.78
N THR A 288 -1.26 -10.72 -1.14
CA THR A 288 -1.95 -9.78 -2.01
C THR A 288 -1.18 -9.58 -3.31
N HIS A 289 -1.89 -9.23 -4.38
CA HIS A 289 -1.30 -9.05 -5.71
C HIS A 289 -1.33 -7.56 -6.07
N GLY A 290 -0.15 -7.02 -6.37
CA GLY A 290 0.04 -5.68 -6.91
C GLY A 290 0.49 -5.72 -8.37
N ARG A 291 0.90 -4.55 -8.90
CA ARG A 291 1.40 -4.44 -10.29
C ARG A 291 2.79 -5.06 -10.43
N LYS A 292 2.83 -6.32 -10.85
CA LYS A 292 4.04 -7.16 -11.00
C LYS A 292 4.79 -7.39 -9.68
N VAL A 293 4.03 -7.48 -8.59
CA VAL A 293 4.55 -7.72 -7.24
C VAL A 293 3.57 -8.60 -6.44
N LEU A 294 4.12 -9.53 -5.67
CA LEU A 294 3.43 -10.34 -4.68
C LEU A 294 3.73 -9.78 -3.30
N GLU A 295 2.73 -9.35 -2.56
CA GLU A 295 2.91 -8.67 -1.27
C GLU A 295 2.38 -9.54 -0.14
N ILE A 296 3.24 -9.79 0.84
CA ILE A 296 2.94 -10.54 2.05
C ILE A 296 2.68 -9.53 3.16
N ARG A 297 1.50 -9.63 3.78
CA ARG A 297 1.05 -8.68 4.80
C ARG A 297 0.41 -9.40 5.98
N PRO A 298 0.47 -8.84 7.21
CA PRO A 298 -0.31 -9.31 8.34
C PRO A 298 -1.82 -9.33 8.06
N VAL A 299 -2.49 -10.36 8.58
CA VAL A 299 -3.95 -10.43 8.63
C VAL A 299 -4.42 -9.66 9.86
N ILE A 300 -4.56 -8.36 9.68
CA ILE A 300 -5.13 -7.44 10.67
C ILE A 300 -6.18 -6.55 10.00
N GLU A 301 -7.09 -6.01 10.82
CA GLU A 301 -8.11 -5.05 10.40
C GLU A 301 -7.51 -3.64 10.25
N TRP A 302 -6.53 -3.51 9.35
CA TRP A 302 -5.85 -2.26 9.06
C TRP A 302 -5.61 -2.09 7.55
N ASN A 303 -5.80 -0.86 7.05
CA ASN A 303 -5.60 -0.48 5.66
C ASN A 303 -5.31 1.02 5.53
N LYS A 304 -5.08 1.50 4.30
CA LYS A 304 -4.80 2.94 4.05
C LYS A 304 -5.96 3.84 4.49
N GLY A 305 -7.20 3.37 4.41
CA GLY A 305 -8.36 4.10 4.95
C GLY A 305 -8.29 4.31 6.46
N LYS A 306 -7.95 3.26 7.22
CA LYS A 306 -7.69 3.36 8.68
C LYS A 306 -6.53 4.27 9.01
N ALA A 307 -5.48 4.27 8.19
CA ALA A 307 -4.36 5.19 8.35
C ALA A 307 -4.79 6.66 8.18
N VAL A 308 -5.68 6.96 7.22
CA VAL A 308 -6.26 8.31 7.04
C VAL A 308 -7.09 8.72 8.26
N GLU A 309 -7.96 7.83 8.76
CA GLU A 309 -8.77 8.10 9.96
C GLU A 309 -7.88 8.41 11.16
N PHE A 310 -6.87 7.58 11.41
CA PHE A 310 -5.91 7.77 12.50
C PHE A 310 -5.13 9.08 12.37
N LEU A 311 -4.70 9.45 11.16
CA LEU A 311 -3.99 10.71 10.93
C LEU A 311 -4.91 11.92 11.14
N LEU A 312 -6.17 11.86 10.70
CA LEU A 312 -7.14 12.92 10.97
C LEU A 312 -7.37 13.10 12.47
N GLU A 313 -7.54 12.00 13.21
CA GLU A 313 -7.68 12.01 14.67
C GLU A 313 -6.44 12.60 15.34
N SER A 314 -5.25 12.12 14.98
CA SER A 314 -3.97 12.58 15.52
C SER A 314 -3.71 14.07 15.28
N LEU A 315 -4.28 14.63 14.21
CA LEU A 315 -4.18 16.05 13.86
C LEU A 315 -5.29 16.91 14.51
N GLY A 316 -6.21 16.32 15.27
CA GLY A 316 -7.38 17.02 15.84
C GLY A 316 -8.38 17.49 14.78
N LEU A 317 -8.46 16.72 13.69
CA LEU A 317 -9.28 16.99 12.51
C LEU A 317 -10.39 15.94 12.29
N SER A 318 -10.48 14.90 13.13
CA SER A 318 -11.59 13.94 13.10
C SER A 318 -12.90 14.56 13.61
N ASP A 319 -14.02 13.99 13.19
CA ASP A 319 -15.39 14.29 13.68
C ASP A 319 -15.77 15.78 13.67
N ARG A 320 -15.27 16.49 12.67
CA ARG A 320 -15.45 17.93 12.49
C ARG A 320 -16.11 18.25 11.16
N ASP A 321 -17.25 18.93 11.20
CA ASP A 321 -17.96 19.37 9.99
C ASP A 321 -17.21 20.44 9.19
N ASP A 322 -16.26 21.13 9.84
CA ASP A 322 -15.39 22.15 9.26
C ASP A 322 -14.09 21.59 8.67
N VAL A 323 -13.99 20.28 8.42
CA VAL A 323 -12.82 19.66 7.77
C VAL A 323 -13.19 19.11 6.39
N LEU A 324 -12.26 19.23 5.44
CA LEU A 324 -12.29 18.54 4.15
C LEU A 324 -10.95 17.83 3.93
N ALA A 325 -10.94 16.50 4.06
CA ALA A 325 -9.79 15.70 3.68
C ALA A 325 -9.76 15.49 2.16
N ILE A 326 -8.60 15.62 1.52
CA ILE A 326 -8.40 15.28 0.11
C ILE A 326 -7.40 14.13 0.05
N TYR A 327 -7.72 13.06 -0.67
CA TYR A 327 -6.82 11.91 -0.86
C TYR A 327 -6.59 11.69 -2.35
N ILE A 328 -5.33 11.52 -2.74
CA ILE A 328 -4.96 11.26 -4.14
C ILE A 328 -4.16 9.95 -4.21
N GLY A 329 -4.58 9.01 -5.05
CA GLY A 329 -3.96 7.68 -5.18
C GLY A 329 -4.26 6.96 -6.50
N ASP A 330 -3.47 5.95 -6.89
CA ASP A 330 -3.52 5.30 -8.21
C ASP A 330 -3.92 3.80 -8.18
N ASP A 331 -3.84 3.17 -7.00
CA ASP A 331 -3.86 1.72 -6.88
C ASP A 331 -5.07 1.17 -6.11
N LYS A 332 -5.11 -0.17 -6.03
CA LYS A 332 -6.21 -0.88 -5.36
C LYS A 332 -6.22 -0.65 -3.84
N THR A 333 -5.08 -0.32 -3.23
CA THR A 333 -5.01 -0.05 -1.79
C THR A 333 -5.53 1.34 -1.44
N ASP A 334 -5.49 2.28 -2.38
CA ASP A 334 -6.06 3.62 -2.22
C ASP A 334 -7.60 3.61 -2.20
N GLU A 335 -8.22 2.57 -2.78
CA GLU A 335 -9.67 2.36 -2.69
C GLU A 335 -10.17 2.26 -1.25
N ASP A 336 -9.36 1.75 -0.33
CA ASP A 336 -9.69 1.73 1.09
C ASP A 336 -9.88 3.15 1.64
N ALA A 337 -9.05 4.11 1.21
CA ALA A 337 -9.16 5.52 1.60
C ALA A 337 -10.34 6.22 0.92
N PHE A 338 -10.56 5.95 -0.38
CA PHE A 338 -11.70 6.50 -1.10
C PHE A 338 -13.04 6.02 -0.52
N LYS A 339 -13.12 4.74 -0.13
CA LYS A 339 -14.31 4.16 0.50
C LYS A 339 -14.65 4.86 1.81
N VAL A 340 -13.65 5.09 2.68
CA VAL A 340 -13.82 5.85 3.93
C VAL A 340 -14.42 7.23 3.68
N PHE A 341 -13.92 7.95 2.67
CA PHE A 341 -14.44 9.28 2.33
C PHE A 341 -15.87 9.26 1.81
N ARG A 342 -16.24 8.25 1.02
CA ARG A 342 -17.59 8.12 0.47
C ARG A 342 -18.60 7.70 1.52
N GLU A 343 -18.28 6.72 2.36
CA GLU A 343 -19.22 6.15 3.34
C GLU A 343 -19.40 7.05 4.57
N ARG A 344 -18.35 7.75 4.98
CA ARG A 344 -18.37 8.60 6.19
C ARG A 344 -18.46 10.10 5.88
N ASN A 345 -18.55 10.47 4.60
CA ASN A 345 -18.56 11.86 4.14
C ASN A 345 -17.38 12.70 4.68
N LEU A 346 -16.21 12.08 4.87
CA LEU A 346 -15.04 12.66 5.51
C LEU A 346 -14.16 13.50 4.56
N GLY A 347 -14.40 13.42 3.25
CA GLY A 347 -13.47 14.02 2.31
C GLY A 347 -13.77 13.77 0.84
N TYR A 348 -12.74 14.00 0.03
CA TYR A 348 -12.79 13.97 -1.42
C TYR A 348 -11.63 13.14 -1.97
N GLY A 349 -11.95 11.97 -2.51
CA GLY A 349 -11.00 11.06 -3.16
C GLY A 349 -10.80 11.37 -4.65
N ILE A 350 -9.55 11.37 -5.08
CA ILE A 350 -9.11 11.62 -6.46
C ILE A 350 -8.27 10.43 -6.95
N LEU A 351 -8.75 9.72 -7.96
CA LEU A 351 -8.02 8.61 -8.56
C LEU A 351 -7.01 9.11 -9.60
N VAL A 352 -5.78 8.60 -9.57
CA VAL A 352 -4.78 8.77 -10.63
C VAL A 352 -4.87 7.60 -11.60
N SER A 353 -5.41 7.85 -12.80
CA SER A 353 -5.46 6.81 -13.84
C SER A 353 -5.61 7.39 -15.24
N SER A 354 -4.80 6.89 -16.16
CA SER A 354 -4.94 7.15 -17.60
C SER A 354 -5.80 6.11 -18.31
N VAL A 355 -6.33 5.13 -17.58
CA VAL A 355 -7.16 4.05 -18.10
C VAL A 355 -8.43 3.91 -17.27
N PRO A 356 -9.57 3.53 -17.88
CA PRO A 356 -10.82 3.33 -17.15
C PRO A 356 -10.67 2.27 -16.07
N LYS A 357 -11.13 2.58 -14.85
CA LYS A 357 -11.15 1.68 -13.70
C LYS A 357 -12.35 1.97 -12.81
N GLU A 358 -12.96 0.95 -12.26
CA GLU A 358 -13.94 1.14 -11.19
C GLU A 358 -13.24 1.63 -9.92
N SER A 359 -13.86 2.59 -9.23
CA SER A 359 -13.28 3.26 -8.08
C SER A 359 -14.35 3.88 -7.18
N ASN A 360 -14.04 4.03 -5.89
CA ASN A 360 -14.83 4.79 -4.94
C ASN A 360 -14.50 6.30 -4.98
N ALA A 361 -13.48 6.72 -5.71
CA ALA A 361 -13.11 8.13 -5.88
C ALA A 361 -14.28 8.96 -6.45
N PHE A 362 -14.26 10.26 -6.19
CA PHE A 362 -15.27 11.21 -6.71
C PHE A 362 -14.86 11.80 -8.05
N SER A 363 -13.56 11.82 -8.33
CA SER A 363 -12.97 12.43 -9.52
C SER A 363 -11.68 11.71 -9.89
N SER A 364 -11.11 12.08 -11.03
CA SER A 364 -9.86 11.53 -11.52
C SER A 364 -8.87 12.61 -11.97
N VAL A 365 -7.60 12.25 -11.98
CA VAL A 365 -6.53 12.91 -12.72
C VAL A 365 -5.79 11.85 -13.53
N ARG A 366 -5.19 12.23 -14.65
CA ARG A 366 -4.66 11.25 -15.60
C ARG A 366 -3.38 10.56 -15.12
N ASP A 367 -2.47 11.33 -14.53
CA ASP A 367 -1.11 10.90 -14.24
C ASP A 367 -0.44 11.84 -13.20
N PRO A 368 0.79 11.53 -12.73
CA PRO A 368 1.51 12.39 -11.79
C PRO A 368 1.69 13.85 -12.24
N SER A 369 1.68 14.14 -13.54
CA SER A 369 1.79 15.52 -14.02
C SER A 369 0.53 16.33 -13.71
N GLU A 370 -0.65 15.71 -13.79
CA GLU A 370 -1.91 16.34 -13.42
C GLU A 370 -2.09 16.43 -11.91
N VAL A 371 -1.60 15.44 -11.14
CA VAL A 371 -1.49 15.55 -9.68
C VAL A 371 -0.72 16.82 -9.30
N LYS A 372 0.45 17.05 -9.92
CA LYS A 372 1.24 18.27 -9.69
C LYS A 372 0.47 19.55 -9.99
N LYS A 373 -0.29 19.58 -11.10
CA LYS A 373 -1.11 20.75 -11.47
C LYS A 373 -2.19 21.01 -10.42
N PHE A 374 -2.84 19.95 -9.94
CA PHE A 374 -3.88 20.04 -8.92
C PHE A 374 -3.31 20.60 -7.60
N LEU A 375 -2.17 20.06 -7.14
CA LEU A 375 -1.47 20.55 -5.95
C LEU A 375 -1.10 22.04 -6.06
N LYS A 376 -0.58 22.46 -7.22
CA LYS A 376 -0.27 23.87 -7.46
C LYS A 376 -1.51 24.76 -7.48
N ALA A 377 -2.61 24.29 -8.06
CA ALA A 377 -3.88 25.03 -8.05
C ALA A 377 -4.41 25.20 -6.62
N LEU A 378 -4.29 24.19 -5.76
CA LEU A 378 -4.68 24.24 -4.35
C LEU A 378 -3.90 25.30 -3.57
N VAL A 379 -2.58 25.38 -3.79
CA VAL A 379 -1.72 26.42 -3.20
C VAL A 379 -2.12 27.82 -3.70
N THR A 380 -2.34 27.97 -5.00
CA THR A 380 -2.74 29.25 -5.60
C THR A 380 -4.06 29.74 -5.01
N TRP A 381 -5.06 28.85 -4.92
CA TRP A 381 -6.34 29.17 -4.28
C TRP A 381 -6.17 29.66 -2.84
N LYS A 382 -5.36 28.97 -2.03
CA LYS A 382 -5.17 29.38 -0.63
C LYS A 382 -4.47 30.71 -0.47
N LYS A 383 -3.56 31.06 -1.40
CA LYS A 383 -2.91 32.38 -1.43
C LYS A 383 -3.92 33.48 -1.72
N PHE A 384 -4.86 33.26 -2.64
CA PHE A 384 -5.92 34.22 -2.95
C PHE A 384 -6.96 34.35 -1.84
N GLU A 385 -7.26 33.29 -1.07
CA GLU A 385 -8.18 33.39 0.07
C GLU A 385 -7.57 34.20 1.24
N LYS A 386 -6.25 34.26 1.34
CA LYS A 386 -5.52 35.00 2.39
C LYS A 386 -5.17 36.45 2.01
N ALA A 387 -5.18 36.77 0.72
CA ALA A 387 -4.94 38.11 0.18
C ALA A 387 -6.24 38.91 0.21
#